data_AF-A0A8T5KQC6-F1
#
_entry.id   AF-A0A8T5KQC6-F1
#
_cell.length_a   1.000
_cell.length_b   1.000
_cell.length_c   1.000
_cell.angle_alpha   90.00
_cell.angle_beta   90.00
_cell.angle_gamma   90.00
#
_symmetry.space_group_name_H-M   'P 1'
#
loop_
_entity.id
_entity.type
_entity.pdbx_description
1 polymer ?
#
loop_
_entity_poly.entity_id
_entity_poly.type
_entity_poly.pdbx_seq_one_letter_code
_entity_poly.pdbx_strand_id
1 'polypeptide(L)'
;HWGAESTSYGLFLQNNLGLDIFMVSLYSAFAIIPLALTSYYFGKRIDKKGMNMRNLFAAGLIISGVFHILHTVPIPWLSFIFRLGHEAGDGIAFIAVFFWISKLFSKNRIGGDSSLMFTVMLLGQVVGSLVFGPLGQLMGYHIPLIISGFTNILCAVLLVIFVRKFKIKTSY
;
A
#
# COMPACT_ATOMS: atom_id res chain seq x y z
N HIS A 1 -2.50 -0.72 5.86
CA HIS A 1 -3.75 -1.08 5.16
C HIS A 1 -3.88 -2.57 4.87
N TRP A 2 -2.81 -3.33 4.57
CA TRP A 2 -2.89 -4.78 4.29
C TRP A 2 -3.64 -5.64 5.33
N GLY A 3 -3.63 -5.27 6.62
CA GLY A 3 -4.45 -5.96 7.63
C GLY A 3 -5.97 -5.83 7.40
N ALA A 4 -6.43 -4.67 6.91
CA ALA A 4 -7.83 -4.47 6.52
C ALA A 4 -8.16 -5.30 5.27
N GLU A 5 -7.27 -5.34 4.29
CA GLU A 5 -7.49 -6.14 3.08
C GLU A 5 -7.53 -7.63 3.37
N SER A 6 -6.60 -8.11 4.20
CA SER A 6 -6.50 -9.53 4.58
C SER A 6 -7.76 -10.04 5.28
N THR A 7 -8.53 -9.16 5.93
CA THR A 7 -9.68 -9.52 6.74
C THR A 7 -11.02 -9.12 6.14
N SER A 8 -11.06 -8.04 5.36
CA SER A 8 -12.32 -7.41 4.93
C SER A 8 -12.51 -7.34 3.42
N TYR A 9 -11.45 -7.39 2.62
CA TYR A 9 -11.56 -7.11 1.17
C TYR A 9 -12.41 -8.15 0.44
N GLY A 10 -12.10 -9.45 0.59
CA GLY A 10 -12.89 -10.50 -0.07
C GLY A 10 -14.34 -10.55 0.40
N LEU A 11 -14.60 -10.19 1.66
CA LEU A 11 -15.95 -10.12 2.23
C LEU A 11 -16.70 -8.87 1.77
N PHE A 12 -16.01 -7.74 1.59
CA PHE A 12 -16.57 -6.54 0.97
C PHE A 12 -17.00 -6.83 -0.47
N LEU A 13 -16.15 -7.48 -1.27
CA LEU A 13 -16.48 -7.81 -2.67
C LEU A 13 -17.73 -8.71 -2.77
N GLN A 14 -17.89 -9.68 -1.86
CA GLN A 14 -19.07 -10.55 -1.84
C GLN A 14 -20.31 -9.83 -1.28
N ASN A 15 -20.19 -9.23 -0.10
CA ASN A 15 -21.34 -8.74 0.66
C ASN A 15 -21.82 -7.35 0.23
N ASN A 16 -20.91 -6.49 -0.25
CA ASN A 16 -21.23 -5.12 -0.64
C ASN A 16 -21.32 -4.93 -2.15
N LEU A 17 -20.58 -5.72 -2.94
CA LEU A 17 -20.62 -5.66 -4.41
C LEU A 17 -21.40 -6.82 -5.05
N GLY A 18 -21.81 -7.82 -4.27
CA GLY A 18 -22.58 -8.96 -4.76
C GLY A 18 -21.81 -9.88 -5.71
N LEU A 19 -20.47 -9.85 -5.66
CA LEU A 19 -19.63 -10.68 -6.53
C LEU A 19 -19.56 -12.12 -6.02
N ASP A 20 -19.64 -13.08 -6.94
CA ASP A 20 -19.33 -14.47 -6.61
C ASP A 20 -17.81 -14.70 -6.46
N ILE A 21 -17.42 -15.89 -5.98
CA ILE A 21 -16.02 -16.24 -5.73
C ILE A 21 -15.16 -16.15 -7.00
N PHE A 22 -15.73 -16.49 -8.17
CA PHE A 22 -15.01 -16.43 -9.43
C PHE A 22 -14.71 -14.97 -9.81
N MET A 23 -15.70 -14.08 -9.70
CA MET A 23 -15.56 -12.66 -9.95
C MET A 23 -14.65 -11.98 -8.93
N VAL A 24 -14.70 -12.37 -7.64
CA VAL A 24 -13.75 -11.92 -6.61
C VAL A 24 -12.31 -12.26 -7.00
N SER A 25 -12.10 -13.46 -7.52
CA SER A 25 -10.78 -13.94 -7.95
C SER A 25 -10.28 -13.16 -9.17
N LEU A 26 -11.13 -12.94 -10.18
CA LEU A 26 -10.78 -12.12 -11.35
C LEU A 26 -10.51 -10.67 -10.97
N TYR A 27 -11.38 -10.07 -10.15
CA TYR A 27 -11.22 -8.71 -9.63
C TYR A 27 -9.85 -8.58 -8.95
N SER A 28 -9.51 -9.51 -8.05
CA SER A 28 -8.25 -9.47 -7.31
C SER A 28 -7.02 -9.72 -8.20
N ALA A 29 -7.11 -10.66 -9.15
CA ALA A 29 -6.01 -10.99 -10.05
C ALA A 29 -5.68 -9.84 -11.00
N PHE A 30 -6.68 -9.18 -11.59
CA PHE A 30 -6.43 -8.06 -12.50
C PHE A 30 -6.09 -6.76 -11.77
N ALA A 31 -6.55 -6.60 -10.52
CA ALA A 31 -6.23 -5.44 -9.70
C ALA A 31 -4.71 -5.26 -9.49
N ILE A 32 -3.92 -6.33 -9.43
CA ILE A 32 -2.48 -6.26 -9.17
C ILE A 32 -1.65 -5.73 -10.36
N ILE A 33 -2.22 -5.67 -11.57
CA ILE A 33 -1.49 -5.27 -12.78
C ILE A 33 -0.91 -3.84 -12.65
N PRO A 34 -1.69 -2.81 -12.25
CA PRO A 34 -1.17 -1.48 -11.96
C PRO A 34 -0.01 -1.46 -10.96
N LEU A 35 -0.01 -2.31 -9.92
CA LEU A 35 1.10 -2.40 -8.98
C LEU A 35 2.39 -2.80 -9.72
N ALA A 36 2.33 -3.84 -10.55
CA ALA A 36 3.48 -4.30 -11.32
C ALA A 36 3.95 -3.22 -12.32
N LEU A 37 3.02 -2.60 -13.05
CA LEU A 37 3.33 -1.58 -14.06
C LEU A 37 3.97 -0.33 -13.44
N THR A 38 3.41 0.18 -12.35
CA THR A 38 3.94 1.36 -11.65
C THR A 38 5.27 1.06 -10.97
N SER A 39 5.40 -0.08 -10.29
CA SER A 39 6.67 -0.52 -9.69
C SER A 39 7.78 -0.60 -10.74
N TYR A 40 7.50 -1.20 -11.90
CA TYR A 40 8.46 -1.27 -13.01
C TYR A 40 8.81 0.10 -13.57
N TYR A 41 7.80 0.95 -13.81
CA TYR A 41 7.98 2.29 -14.36
C TYR A 41 8.87 3.16 -13.47
N PHE A 42 8.59 3.20 -12.17
CA PHE A 42 9.37 4.00 -11.23
C PHE A 42 10.70 3.34 -10.87
N GLY A 43 10.77 2.01 -10.85
CA GLY A 43 12.02 1.27 -10.62
C GLY A 43 13.09 1.58 -11.66
N LYS A 44 12.72 1.68 -12.95
CA LYS A 44 13.63 2.11 -14.03
C LYS A 44 14.12 3.55 -13.89
N ARG A 45 13.48 4.37 -13.07
CA ARG A 45 13.78 5.81 -12.91
C ARG A 45 14.44 6.12 -11.58
N ILE A 46 14.52 5.13 -10.69
CA ILE A 46 14.88 5.32 -9.29
C ILE A 46 16.29 5.90 -9.09
N ASP A 47 17.22 5.56 -9.99
CA ASP A 47 18.60 6.03 -9.97
C ASP A 47 18.82 7.33 -10.76
N LYS A 48 17.78 7.89 -11.38
CA LYS A 48 17.90 9.16 -12.10
C LYS A 48 18.07 10.30 -11.09
N LYS A 49 19.11 11.13 -11.32
CA LYS A 49 19.38 12.33 -10.51
C LYS A 49 18.13 13.22 -10.45
N GLY A 50 17.72 13.60 -9.24
CA GLY A 50 16.62 14.53 -8.99
C GLY A 50 15.32 13.92 -8.45
N MET A 51 15.16 12.59 -8.45
CA MET A 51 13.99 11.96 -7.84
C MET A 51 14.04 12.04 -6.30
N ASN A 52 13.07 12.74 -5.72
CA ASN A 52 12.90 12.81 -4.28
C ASN A 52 12.08 11.61 -3.78
N MET A 53 12.75 10.57 -3.29
CA MET A 53 12.10 9.33 -2.85
C MET A 53 11.14 9.51 -1.69
N ARG A 54 11.38 10.49 -0.81
CA ARG A 54 10.44 10.81 0.26
C ARG A 54 9.12 11.31 -0.31
N ASN A 55 9.18 12.23 -1.27
CA ASN A 55 7.98 12.77 -1.91
C ASN A 55 7.30 11.72 -2.78
N LEU A 56 8.07 10.84 -3.44
CA LEU A 56 7.53 9.72 -4.20
C LEU A 56 6.78 8.74 -3.29
N PHE A 57 7.37 8.36 -2.15
CA PHE A 57 6.72 7.51 -1.16
C PHE A 57 5.45 8.15 -0.60
N ALA A 58 5.51 9.44 -0.24
CA ALA A 58 4.32 10.19 0.20
C ALA A 58 3.22 10.21 -0.88
N ALA A 59 3.57 10.45 -2.14
CA ALA A 59 2.62 10.45 -3.24
C ALA A 59 2.00 9.06 -3.43
N GLY A 60 2.81 7.99 -3.39
CA GLY A 60 2.32 6.61 -3.44
C GLY A 60 1.32 6.31 -2.32
N LEU A 61 1.63 6.68 -1.08
CA LEU A 61 0.74 6.51 0.07
C LEU A 61 -0.56 7.32 -0.04
N ILE A 62 -0.50 8.56 -0.55
CA ILE A 62 -1.70 9.39 -0.76
C ILE A 62 -2.58 8.81 -1.85
N ILE A 63 -2.00 8.47 -3.02
CA ILE A 63 -2.72 7.85 -4.13
C ILE A 63 -3.35 6.54 -3.65
N SER A 64 -2.54 5.66 -3.06
CA SER A 64 -2.99 4.41 -2.47
C SER A 64 -4.15 4.63 -1.51
N GLY A 65 -4.01 5.51 -0.52
CA GLY A 65 -5.04 5.75 0.50
C GLY A 65 -6.33 6.36 -0.03
N VAL A 66 -6.25 7.35 -0.93
CA VAL A 66 -7.44 7.97 -1.55
C VAL A 66 -8.22 6.93 -2.36
N PHE A 67 -7.54 6.19 -3.21
CA PHE A 67 -8.20 5.18 -4.03
C PHE A 67 -8.66 3.96 -3.23
N HIS A 68 -8.01 3.64 -2.11
CA HIS A 68 -8.48 2.64 -1.16
C HIS A 68 -9.79 3.07 -0.47
N ILE A 69 -9.99 4.37 -0.21
CA ILE A 69 -11.29 4.87 0.28
C ILE A 69 -12.32 4.80 -0.85
N LEU A 70 -11.97 5.30 -2.04
CA LEU A 70 -12.91 5.37 -3.16
C LEU A 70 -13.38 4.00 -3.64
N HIS A 71 -12.55 2.95 -3.54
CA HIS A 71 -12.96 1.62 -4.00
C HIS A 71 -14.14 1.02 -3.22
N THR A 72 -14.51 1.60 -2.07
CA THR A 72 -15.64 1.11 -1.28
C THR A 72 -17.00 1.54 -1.84
N VAL A 73 -17.02 2.31 -2.93
CA VAL A 73 -18.25 2.67 -3.64
C VAL A 73 -18.96 1.40 -4.11
N PRO A 74 -20.26 1.21 -3.81
CA PRO A 74 -20.99 -0.03 -4.05
C PRO A 74 -21.42 -0.21 -5.53
N ILE A 75 -20.53 0.10 -6.46
CA ILE A 75 -20.73 -0.02 -7.91
C ILE A 75 -19.55 -0.85 -8.44
N PRO A 76 -19.74 -2.12 -8.85
CA PRO A 76 -18.63 -3.05 -9.07
C PRO A 76 -17.54 -2.56 -10.05
N TRP A 77 -17.92 -2.05 -11.22
CA TRP A 77 -16.97 -1.58 -12.22
C TRP A 77 -16.21 -0.33 -11.76
N LEU A 78 -16.88 0.57 -11.04
CA LEU A 78 -16.28 1.81 -10.54
C LEU A 78 -15.35 1.52 -9.36
N SER A 79 -15.77 0.64 -8.45
CA SER A 79 -14.94 0.06 -7.40
C SER A 79 -13.66 -0.53 -7.98
N PHE A 80 -13.77 -1.31 -9.07
CA PHE A 80 -12.62 -1.91 -9.74
C PHE A 80 -11.65 -0.86 -10.29
N ILE A 81 -12.13 0.20 -10.95
CA ILE A 81 -11.28 1.31 -11.43
C ILE A 81 -10.53 1.95 -10.26
N PHE A 82 -11.21 2.17 -9.13
CA PHE A 82 -10.55 2.71 -7.95
C PHE A 82 -9.56 1.72 -7.34
N ARG A 83 -9.84 0.42 -7.34
CA ARG A 83 -8.84 -0.59 -6.94
C ARG A 83 -7.59 -0.52 -7.80
N LEU A 84 -7.71 -0.34 -9.11
CA LEU A 84 -6.55 -0.16 -9.99
C LEU A 84 -5.72 1.06 -9.59
N GLY A 85 -6.37 2.17 -9.21
CA GLY A 85 -5.70 3.37 -8.70
C GLY A 85 -5.00 3.14 -7.35
N HIS A 86 -5.61 2.35 -6.47
CA HIS A 86 -5.01 1.98 -5.18
C HIS A 86 -3.72 1.18 -5.39
N GLU A 87 -3.78 0.15 -6.24
CA GLU A 87 -2.67 -0.74 -6.57
C GLU A 87 -1.53 0.00 -7.30
N ALA A 88 -1.87 0.99 -8.13
CA ALA A 88 -0.90 1.91 -8.71
C ALA A 88 -0.15 2.71 -7.63
N GLY A 89 -0.86 3.23 -6.62
CA GLY A 89 -0.27 3.92 -5.48
C GLY A 89 0.65 3.02 -4.65
N ASP A 90 0.22 1.78 -4.41
CA ASP A 90 1.01 0.76 -3.71
C ASP A 90 2.32 0.46 -4.44
N GLY A 91 2.29 0.27 -5.76
CA GLY A 91 3.52 0.04 -6.53
C GLY A 91 4.52 1.20 -6.45
N ILE A 92 4.02 2.45 -6.44
CA ILE A 92 4.84 3.66 -6.21
C ILE A 92 5.45 3.67 -4.81
N ALA A 93 4.68 3.27 -3.78
CA ALA A 93 5.19 3.20 -2.42
C ALA A 93 6.22 2.07 -2.25
N PHE A 94 5.94 0.91 -2.84
CA PHE A 94 6.74 -0.31 -2.71
C PHE A 94 8.16 -0.13 -3.26
N ILE A 95 8.30 0.55 -4.40
CA ILE A 95 9.61 0.81 -4.98
C ILE A 95 10.47 1.74 -4.12
N ALA A 96 9.87 2.70 -3.40
CA ALA A 96 10.60 3.56 -2.48
C ALA A 96 11.07 2.80 -1.22
N VAL A 97 10.31 1.79 -0.76
CA VAL A 97 10.75 0.90 0.33
C VAL A 97 12.01 0.14 -0.09
N PHE A 98 12.01 -0.49 -1.27
CA PHE A 98 13.20 -1.20 -1.77
C PHE A 98 14.39 -0.28 -2.02
N PHE A 99 14.15 0.96 -2.48
CA PHE A 99 15.20 1.96 -2.58
C PHE A 99 15.90 2.17 -1.23
N TRP A 100 15.14 2.43 -0.17
CA TRP A 100 15.73 2.69 1.14
C TRP A 100 16.38 1.45 1.73
N ILE A 101 15.82 0.25 1.56
CA ILE A 101 16.49 -1.01 1.93
C ILE A 101 17.88 -1.08 1.26
N SER A 102 17.97 -0.78 -0.03
CA SER A 102 19.24 -0.83 -0.77
C SER A 102 20.26 0.23 -0.35
N LYS A 103 19.81 1.34 0.25
CA LYS A 103 20.67 2.47 0.65
C LYS A 103 21.04 2.47 2.14
N LEU A 104 20.18 1.95 3.00
CA LEU A 104 20.37 1.97 4.46
C LEU A 104 21.18 0.78 4.95
N PHE A 105 21.13 -0.35 4.25
CA PHE A 105 21.72 -1.60 4.72
C PHE A 105 22.95 -2.00 3.93
N SER A 106 23.88 -2.70 4.60
CA SER A 106 25.12 -3.13 3.95
C SER A 106 24.85 -4.31 3.03
N LYS A 107 25.49 -4.34 1.86
CA LYS A 107 25.32 -5.44 0.89
C LYS A 107 25.61 -6.82 1.51
N ASN A 108 26.58 -6.89 2.43
CA ASN A 108 27.01 -8.13 3.08
C ASN A 108 25.98 -8.68 4.10
N ARG A 109 25.01 -7.85 4.54
CA ARG A 109 23.97 -8.24 5.52
C ARG A 109 22.56 -7.88 5.07
N ILE A 110 22.37 -7.51 3.80
CA ILE A 110 21.10 -6.99 3.29
C ILE A 110 19.95 -7.99 3.48
N GLY A 111 20.20 -9.30 3.40
CA GLY A 111 19.20 -10.32 3.69
C GLY A 111 18.69 -10.26 5.14
N GLY A 112 19.60 -10.17 6.11
CA GLY A 112 19.24 -10.05 7.53
C GLY A 112 18.62 -8.69 7.85
N ASP A 113 19.21 -7.60 7.37
CA ASP A 113 18.73 -6.25 7.69
C ASP A 113 17.35 -5.95 7.04
N SER A 114 17.11 -6.44 5.81
CA SER A 114 15.79 -6.33 5.18
C SER A 114 14.72 -7.17 5.89
N SER A 115 15.10 -8.28 6.53
CA SER A 115 14.16 -9.10 7.31
C SER A 115 13.56 -8.34 8.50
N LEU A 116 14.29 -7.41 9.10
CA LEU A 116 13.75 -6.53 10.15
C LEU A 116 12.62 -5.64 9.60
N MET A 117 12.82 -5.04 8.41
CA MET A 117 11.79 -4.24 7.76
C MET A 117 10.55 -5.08 7.43
N PHE A 118 10.73 -6.28 6.88
CA PHE A 118 9.62 -7.19 6.60
C PHE A 118 8.91 -7.66 7.88
N THR A 119 9.65 -7.84 8.98
CA THR A 119 9.07 -8.17 10.29
C THR A 119 8.20 -7.03 10.81
N VAL A 120 8.66 -5.78 10.70
CA VAL A 120 7.86 -4.60 11.06
C VAL A 120 6.59 -4.50 10.21
N MET A 121 6.70 -4.75 8.90
CA MET A 121 5.54 -4.78 8.00
C MET A 121 4.55 -5.88 8.38
N LEU A 122 5.04 -7.09 8.68
CA LEU A 122 4.22 -8.22 9.10
C LEU A 122 3.54 -7.95 10.45
N LEU A 123 4.25 -7.38 11.43
CA LEU A 123 3.65 -6.97 12.70
C LEU A 123 2.55 -5.92 12.48
N GLY A 124 2.76 -4.95 11.60
CA GLY A 124 1.75 -3.99 11.20
C GLY A 124 0.51 -4.66 10.57
N GLN A 125 0.72 -5.68 9.75
CA GLN A 125 -0.37 -6.48 9.19
C GLN A 125 -1.10 -7.29 10.28
N VAL A 126 -0.40 -7.95 11.20
CA VAL A 126 -1.01 -8.70 12.31
C VAL A 126 -1.86 -7.79 13.19
N VAL A 127 -1.30 -6.67 13.67
CA VAL A 127 -2.03 -5.68 14.47
C VAL A 127 -3.22 -5.14 13.68
N GLY A 128 -3.01 -4.80 12.40
CA GLY A 128 -4.08 -4.37 11.51
C GLY A 128 -5.20 -5.40 11.41
N SER A 129 -4.89 -6.67 11.18
CA SER A 129 -5.89 -7.74 11.06
C SER A 129 -6.65 -7.96 12.36
N LEU A 130 -5.98 -7.91 13.52
CA LEU A 130 -6.62 -8.04 14.84
C LEU A 130 -7.60 -6.90 15.14
N VAL A 131 -7.33 -5.69 14.63
CA VAL A 131 -8.23 -4.53 14.77
C VAL A 131 -9.33 -4.55 13.72
N PHE A 132 -8.98 -4.74 12.45
CA PHE A 132 -9.87 -4.57 11.33
C PHE A 132 -10.82 -5.76 11.10
N GLY A 133 -10.45 -6.97 11.51
CA GLY A 133 -11.34 -8.14 11.43
C GLY A 133 -12.63 -7.95 12.22
N PRO A 134 -12.56 -7.74 13.57
CA PRO A 134 -13.73 -7.48 14.39
C PRO A 134 -14.49 -6.22 13.93
N LEU A 135 -13.77 -5.18 13.52
CA LEU A 135 -14.39 -3.93 13.05
C LEU A 135 -15.23 -4.14 11.79
N GLY A 136 -14.74 -4.92 10.83
CA GLY A 136 -15.46 -5.27 9.61
C GLY A 136 -16.73 -6.08 9.89
N GLN A 137 -16.67 -7.01 10.85
CA GLN A 137 -17.83 -7.79 11.26
C GLN A 137 -18.91 -6.94 11.94
N LEU A 138 -18.52 -5.97 12.78
CA LEU A 138 -19.45 -5.16 13.56
C LEU A 138 -20.05 -3.99 12.77
N MET A 139 -19.27 -3.36 11.89
CA MET A 139 -19.65 -2.10 11.23
C MET A 139 -19.77 -2.22 9.69
N GLY A 140 -19.48 -3.41 9.15
CA GLY A 140 -19.45 -3.67 7.72
C GLY A 140 -18.05 -3.58 7.12
N TYR A 141 -17.77 -4.42 6.13
CA TYR A 141 -16.44 -4.63 5.56
C TYR A 141 -15.86 -3.45 4.77
N HIS A 142 -16.67 -2.46 4.42
CA HIS A 142 -16.20 -1.22 3.81
C HIS A 142 -15.51 -0.29 4.82
N ILE A 143 -15.91 -0.33 6.10
CA ILE A 143 -15.39 0.58 7.14
C ILE A 143 -13.89 0.37 7.40
N PRO A 144 -13.38 -0.86 7.59
CA PRO A 144 -11.95 -1.10 7.71
C PRO A 144 -11.14 -0.58 6.53
N LEU A 145 -11.65 -0.72 5.30
CA LEU A 145 -10.97 -0.28 4.08
C LEU A 145 -10.85 1.25 4.07
N ILE A 146 -11.93 1.98 4.38
CA ILE A 146 -11.94 3.44 4.51
C ILE A 146 -10.95 3.92 5.57
N ILE A 147 -11.00 3.36 6.78
CA ILE A 147 -10.11 3.74 7.89
C ILE A 147 -8.65 3.48 7.54
N SER A 148 -8.38 2.36 6.88
CA SER A 148 -7.03 2.01 6.47
C SER A 148 -6.50 2.93 5.36
N GLY A 149 -7.36 3.41 4.46
CA GLY A 149 -7.01 4.43 3.48
C GLY A 149 -6.68 5.79 4.13
N PHE A 150 -7.46 6.22 5.13
CA PHE A 150 -7.12 7.39 5.94
C PHE A 150 -5.80 7.22 6.69
N THR A 151 -5.51 6.02 7.17
CA THR A 151 -4.24 5.71 7.84
C THR A 151 -3.05 5.88 6.88
N ASN A 152 -3.17 5.45 5.63
CA ASN A 152 -2.13 5.67 4.60
C ASN A 152 -1.90 7.16 4.34
N ILE A 153 -2.97 7.95 4.21
CA ILE A 153 -2.88 9.41 4.00
C ILE A 153 -2.24 10.08 5.22
N LEU A 154 -2.64 9.71 6.43
CA LEU A 154 -2.06 10.22 7.67
C LEU A 154 -0.55 9.91 7.74
N CYS A 155 -0.15 8.68 7.43
CA CYS A 155 1.27 8.30 7.35
C CYS A 155 2.04 9.17 6.35
N ALA A 156 1.46 9.47 5.18
CA ALA A 156 2.08 10.35 4.20
C ALA A 156 2.26 11.79 4.73
N VAL A 157 1.24 12.33 5.39
CA VAL A 157 1.29 13.67 6.01
C VAL A 157 2.37 13.71 7.10
N LEU A 158 2.38 12.72 8.00
CA LEU A 158 3.39 12.60 9.05
C LEU A 158 4.80 12.49 8.47
N LEU A 159 4.99 11.72 7.40
CA LEU A 159 6.28 11.61 6.71
C LEU A 159 6.77 12.99 6.21
N VAL A 160 5.90 13.76 5.55
CA VAL A 160 6.28 15.07 5.01
C VAL A 160 6.56 16.09 6.10
N ILE A 161 5.81 16.07 7.20
CA ILE A 161 5.96 17.02 8.31
C ILE A 161 7.21 16.70 9.14
N PHE A 162 7.36 15.45 9.58
CA PHE A 162 8.35 15.08 10.60
C PHE A 162 9.70 14.65 10.03
N VAL A 163 9.73 14.10 8.81
CA VAL A 163 10.99 13.66 8.19
C VAL A 163 11.64 14.81 7.42
N ARG A 164 12.06 15.86 8.15
CA ARG A 164 12.69 17.05 7.55
C ARG A 164 14.20 16.97 7.37
N LYS A 165 14.93 16.00 7.91
CA LYS A 165 16.39 15.90 7.73
C LYS A 165 16.93 14.47 7.84
N PHE A 166 16.86 13.69 6.77
CA PHE A 166 17.85 12.63 6.53
C PHE A 166 18.70 13.04 5.33
N LYS A 167 19.76 13.82 5.58
CA LYS A 167 20.87 13.89 4.63
C LYS A 167 21.60 12.55 4.72
N ILE A 168 21.20 11.59 3.92
CA ILE A 168 22.01 10.38 3.70
C ILE A 168 23.29 10.89 3.03
N LYS A 169 24.41 10.89 3.76
CA LYS A 169 25.74 11.11 3.16
C LYS A 169 25.93 9.99 2.15
N THR A 170 25.77 10.30 0.88
CA THR A 170 26.24 9.43 -0.20
C THR A 170 27.76 9.52 -0.22
N SER A 171 28.43 8.64 0.52
CA SER A 171 29.83 8.32 0.24
C SER A 171 29.85 7.39 -0.96
N TYR A 172 30.07 7.95 -2.14
CA TYR A 172 30.71 7.27 -3.25
C TYR A 172 32.07 7.94 -3.45
#